data_AF-A0A495R0J2-F1
#
_entry.id   AF-A0A495R0J2-F1
#
_cell.length_a   1.000
_cell.length_b   1.000
_cell.length_c   1.000
_cell.angle_alpha   90.00
_cell.angle_beta   90.00
_cell.angle_gamma   90.00
#
_symmetry.space_group_name_H-M   'P 1'
#
loop_
_entity.id
_entity.type
_entity.pdbx_description
1 polymer ?
#
loop_
_entity_poly.entity_id
_entity_poly.type
_entity_poly.pdbx_seq_one_letter_code
_entity_poly.pdbx_strand_id
1 'polypeptide(L)'
;MVKTKMSETASGDVPRPRDPPLPEEVLGRMAENEPYVVADLVAEFEDEYGPARGTVRNRLEYLVDEGEVARKKHENGTVTYRRTE
;
A
#
# COMPACT_ATOMS: atom_id res chain seq x y z
N MET A 1 41.05 36.13 3.41
CA MET A 1 39.79 36.08 2.65
C MET A 1 39.83 34.84 1.77
N VAL A 2 38.93 33.86 1.79
CA VAL A 2 37.84 33.45 2.69
C VAL A 2 37.89 31.92 2.63
N LYS A 3 37.95 31.24 3.78
CA LYS A 3 37.84 29.78 3.86
C LYS A 3 36.36 29.43 3.63
N THR A 4 36.02 28.83 2.50
CA THR A 4 34.67 28.33 2.26
C THR A 4 34.47 27.06 3.10
N LYS A 5 33.74 27.20 4.21
CA LYS A 5 33.26 26.07 5.00
C LYS A 5 32.36 25.20 4.11
N MET A 6 32.78 23.96 3.88
CA MET A 6 31.85 22.87 3.57
C MET A 6 30.96 22.75 4.82
N SER A 7 29.71 23.18 4.73
CA SER A 7 28.71 22.88 5.74
C SER A 7 28.39 21.40 5.63
N GLU A 8 29.02 20.59 6.47
CA GLU A 8 28.51 19.28 6.85
C GLU A 8 27.14 19.50 7.50
N THR A 9 26.07 19.43 6.70
CA THR A 9 24.76 19.13 7.25
C THR A 9 24.76 17.65 7.59
N ALA A 10 25.02 17.35 8.85
CA ALA A 10 24.57 16.12 9.47
C ALA A 10 23.05 16.04 9.28
N SER A 11 22.61 15.35 8.22
CA SER A 11 21.22 14.99 8.04
C SER A 11 20.89 13.99 9.14
N GLY A 12 20.24 14.49 10.18
CA GLY A 12 19.79 13.70 11.31
C GLY A 12 19.06 12.44 10.85
N ASP A 13 19.26 11.39 11.63
CA ASP A 13 18.57 10.10 11.56
C ASP A 13 17.06 10.31 11.82
N VAL A 14 16.37 10.91 10.85
CA VAL A 14 14.91 10.87 10.78
C VAL A 14 14.59 9.50 10.21
N PRO A 15 13.88 8.61 10.93
CA PRO A 15 13.38 7.39 10.33
C PRO A 15 12.59 7.79 9.08
N ARG A 16 13.11 7.49 7.89
CA ARG A 16 12.32 7.68 6.68
C ARG A 16 11.06 6.83 6.89
N PRO A 17 9.86 7.40 6.69
CA PRO A 17 8.66 6.58 6.60
C PRO A 17 8.96 5.44 5.64
N ARG A 18 8.67 4.20 6.04
CA ARG A 18 8.81 3.05 5.13
C ARG A 18 8.06 3.37 3.84
N ASP A 19 8.63 2.94 2.71
CA ASP A 19 7.96 3.08 1.43
C ASP A 19 6.57 2.42 1.49
N PRO A 20 5.55 3.00 0.83
CA PRO A 20 4.21 2.42 0.81
C PRO A 20 4.21 0.98 0.28
N PRO A 21 3.22 0.15 0.66
CA PRO A 21 3.20 -1.24 0.23
C PRO A 21 3.18 -1.37 -1.30
N LEU A 22 3.96 -2.32 -1.80
CA LEU A 22 3.98 -2.74 -3.20
C LEU A 22 2.71 -3.54 -3.54
N PRO A 23 2.33 -3.65 -4.83
CA PRO A 23 1.22 -4.51 -5.23
C PRO A 23 1.36 -5.96 -4.74
N GLU A 24 2.55 -6.53 -4.86
CA GLU A 24 2.84 -7.92 -4.44
C GLU A 24 2.69 -8.11 -2.91
N GLU A 25 3.02 -7.09 -2.11
CA GLU A 25 2.80 -7.14 -0.66
C GLU A 25 1.31 -7.11 -0.32
N VAL A 26 0.53 -6.26 -1.01
CA VAL A 26 -0.93 -6.23 -0.87
C VAL A 26 -1.54 -7.56 -1.25
N LEU A 27 -1.09 -8.15 -2.37
CA LEU A 27 -1.54 -9.48 -2.81
C LEU A 27 -1.17 -10.57 -1.79
N GLY A 28 0.04 -10.51 -1.23
CA GLY A 28 0.53 -11.47 -0.25
C GLY A 28 -0.23 -11.47 1.08
N ARG A 29 -0.92 -10.37 1.42
CA ARG A 29 -1.80 -10.30 2.60
C ARG A 29 -3.23 -10.80 2.34
N MET A 30 -3.62 -10.98 1.08
CA MET A 30 -4.94 -11.51 0.75
C MET A 30 -4.94 -13.04 0.83
N ALA A 31 -5.75 -13.60 1.73
CA ALA A 31 -6.00 -15.04 1.74
C ALA A 31 -6.71 -15.49 0.46
N GLU A 32 -6.41 -16.71 0.04
CA GLU A 32 -7.04 -17.32 -1.14
C GLU A 32 -8.55 -17.47 -0.92
N ASN A 33 -9.33 -17.20 -1.97
CA ASN A 33 -10.80 -17.30 -1.97
C ASN A 33 -11.56 -16.40 -0.97
N GLU A 34 -10.88 -15.50 -0.24
CA GLU A 34 -11.52 -14.58 0.71
C GLU A 34 -11.75 -13.18 0.12
N PRO A 35 -12.95 -12.58 0.28
CA PRO A 35 -13.22 -11.22 -0.18
C PRO A 35 -12.80 -10.18 0.86
N TYR A 36 -12.00 -9.20 0.44
CA TYR A 36 -11.55 -8.08 1.26
C TYR A 36 -12.18 -6.77 0.80
N VAL A 37 -12.51 -5.87 1.74
CA VAL A 37 -12.67 -4.44 1.41
C VAL A 37 -11.35 -3.70 1.62
N VAL A 38 -11.19 -2.52 1.00
CA VAL A 38 -9.96 -1.71 1.16
C VAL A 38 -9.67 -1.39 2.63
N ALA A 39 -10.71 -1.23 3.47
CA ALA A 39 -10.52 -0.97 4.89
C ALA A 39 -9.80 -2.12 5.61
N ASP A 40 -10.18 -3.37 5.31
CA ASP A 40 -9.60 -4.56 5.96
C ASP A 40 -8.11 -4.64 5.65
N LEU A 41 -7.75 -4.47 4.36
CA LEU A 41 -6.34 -4.51 3.95
C LEU A 41 -5.55 -3.33 4.48
N VAL A 42 -6.13 -2.13 4.59
CA VAL A 42 -5.44 -0.99 5.21
C VAL A 42 -5.11 -1.28 6.67
N ALA A 43 -6.02 -1.91 7.41
CA ALA A 43 -5.78 -2.28 8.81
C ALA A 43 -4.60 -3.26 8.94
N GLU A 44 -4.46 -4.22 8.01
CA GLU A 44 -3.34 -5.17 7.98
C GLU A 44 -1.97 -4.51 7.79
N PHE A 45 -1.92 -3.28 7.27
CA PHE A 45 -0.69 -2.53 7.02
C PHE A 45 -0.53 -1.31 7.93
N GLU A 46 -1.50 -1.01 8.81
CA GLU A 46 -1.52 0.23 9.60
C GLU A 46 -0.29 0.34 10.51
N ASP A 47 0.09 -0.77 11.15
CA ASP A 47 1.27 -0.86 12.02
C ASP A 47 2.61 -0.76 11.28
N GLU A 48 2.65 -1.12 9.99
CA GLU A 48 3.90 -1.26 9.24
C GLU A 48 4.24 -0.05 8.35
N TYR A 49 3.21 0.55 7.75
CA TYR A 49 3.38 1.56 6.70
C TYR A 49 2.59 2.84 6.97
N GLY A 50 1.64 2.83 7.92
CA GLY A 50 0.61 3.88 8.05
C GLY A 50 -0.01 4.24 6.69
N PRO A 51 -0.38 3.26 5.84
CA PRO A 51 -0.62 3.55 4.44
C PRO A 51 -1.92 4.32 4.27
N ALA A 52 -1.86 5.36 3.43
CA ALA A 52 -3.08 6.02 3.00
C ALA A 52 -3.99 5.01 2.28
N ARG A 53 -5.28 4.98 2.63
CA ARG A 53 -6.31 4.17 1.96
C ARG A 53 -6.27 4.24 0.43
N GLY A 54 -5.88 5.40 -0.11
CA GLY A 54 -5.70 5.61 -1.55
C GLY A 54 -4.59 4.76 -2.16
N THR A 55 -3.49 4.54 -1.43
CA THR A 55 -2.37 3.70 -1.87
C THR A 55 -2.81 2.25 -2.03
N VAL A 56 -3.39 1.65 -0.98
CA VAL A 56 -3.87 0.25 -1.01
C VAL A 56 -4.90 0.07 -2.13
N ARG A 57 -5.83 1.01 -2.28
CA ARG A 57 -6.78 0.99 -3.39
C ARG A 57 -6.08 1.01 -4.74
N ASN A 58 -5.12 1.90 -4.97
CA ASN A 58 -4.41 1.98 -6.25
C ASN A 58 -3.63 0.68 -6.55
N ARG A 59 -3.08 0.03 -5.53
CA ARG A 59 -2.43 -1.29 -5.68
C ARG A 59 -3.44 -2.37 -6.06
N LEU A 60 -4.61 -2.39 -5.43
CA LEU A 60 -5.68 -3.33 -5.79
C LEU A 60 -6.20 -3.11 -7.20
N GLU A 61 -6.41 -1.87 -7.64
CA GLU A 61 -6.85 -1.60 -9.01
C GLU A 61 -5.78 -2.02 -10.04
N TYR A 62 -4.49 -1.87 -9.72
CA TYR A 62 -3.40 -2.41 -10.56
C TYR A 62 -3.45 -3.95 -10.64
N LEU A 63 -3.60 -4.64 -9.51
CA LEU A 63 -3.71 -6.11 -9.49
C LEU A 63 -4.98 -6.63 -10.22
N VAL A 64 -6.03 -5.82 -10.25
CA VAL A 64 -7.23 -6.12 -11.05
C VAL A 64 -6.95 -6.02 -12.55
N ASP A 65 -6.17 -5.03 -12.97
CA ASP A 65 -5.76 -4.87 -14.37
C ASP A 65 -4.85 -6.03 -14.82
N GLU A 66 -3.93 -6.47 -13.95
CA GLU A 66 -3.06 -7.63 -14.18
C GLU A 66 -3.81 -8.97 -14.13
N GLY A 67 -5.05 -8.98 -13.63
CA GLY A 67 -5.87 -10.20 -13.52
C GLY A 67 -5.57 -11.08 -12.31
N GLU A 68 -4.73 -10.63 -11.39
CA GLU A 68 -4.37 -11.29 -10.12
C GLU A 68 -5.44 -11.13 -9.02
N VAL A 69 -6.31 -10.12 -9.17
CA VAL A 69 -7.39 -9.83 -8.24
C VAL A 69 -8.68 -9.56 -9.01
N ALA A 70 -9.78 -10.17 -8.59
CA ALA A 70 -11.11 -9.88 -9.08
C ALA A 70 -11.77 -8.79 -8.21
N ARG A 71 -12.28 -7.74 -8.86
CA ARG A 71 -13.11 -6.71 -8.23
C ARG A 71 -14.58 -7.02 -8.41
N LYS A 72 -15.36 -6.97 -7.32
CA LYS A 72 -16.82 -7.11 -7.36
C LYS A 72 -17.49 -5.91 -6.66
N LYS A 73 -18.39 -5.25 -7.38
CA LYS A 73 -19.29 -4.23 -6.81
C LYS A 73 -20.63 -4.89 -6.45
N HIS A 74 -21.04 -4.72 -5.20
CA HIS A 74 -22.30 -5.24 -4.66
C HIS A 74 -23.44 -4.22 -4.84
N GLU A 75 -24.69 -4.68 -4.70
CA GLU A 75 -25.89 -3.85 -4.88
C GLU A 75 -25.98 -2.68 -3.88
N ASN A 76 -25.45 -2.89 -2.66
CA ASN A 76 -25.35 -1.86 -1.63
C ASN A 76 -24.22 -0.84 -1.87
N GLY A 77 -23.49 -0.94 -2.98
CA GLY A 77 -22.38 -0.06 -3.34
C GLY A 77 -21.03 -0.45 -2.77
N THR A 78 -20.96 -1.47 -1.89
CA THR A 78 -19.69 -1.99 -1.38
C THR A 78 -18.88 -2.61 -2.50
N VAL A 79 -17.55 -2.43 -2.44
CA VAL A 79 -16.60 -3.02 -3.38
C VAL A 79 -15.70 -3.98 -2.61
N THR A 80 -15.65 -5.22 -3.06
CA THR A 80 -14.76 -6.25 -2.53
C THR A 80 -13.74 -6.67 -3.58
N TYR A 81 -12.57 -7.08 -3.12
CA TYR A 81 -11.45 -7.56 -3.90
C TYR A 81 -11.15 -9.00 -3.45
N ARG A 82 -10.94 -9.91 -4.39
CA ARG A 82 -10.60 -11.31 -4.11
C ARG A 82 -9.46 -11.73 -5.00
N ARG A 83 -8.50 -12.50 -4.49
CA ARG A 83 -7.48 -13.12 -5.33
C ARG A 83 -8.10 -14.06 -6.38
N THR A 84 -7.58 -14.01 -7.60
CA THR A 84 -7.86 -15.00 -8.66
C THR A 84 -6.89 -16.16 -8.50
N GLU A 85 -7.37 -17.38 -8.76
CA GLU A 85 -6.56 -18.61 -8.65
C GLU A 85 -5.63 -18.79 -9.85
#